data_AF-A0A9P9AL36-F1
#
_entry.id   AF-A0A9P9AL36-F1
#
_cell.length_a   1.000
_cell.length_b   1.000
_cell.length_c   1.000
_cell.angle_alpha   90.00
_cell.angle_beta   90.00
_cell.angle_gamma   90.00
#
_symmetry.space_group_name_H-M   'P 1'
#
loop_
_entity.id
_entity.type
_entity.pdbx_description
1 polymer ?
#
loop_
_entity_poly.entity_id
_entity_poly.type
_entity_poly.pdbx_seq_one_letter_code
_entity_poly.pdbx_strand_id
1 'polypeptide(L)'
;MPRRQNPSNIAFVRAREAEYQAMWQACDRATRKDQYRASGVAMRMLILRDALGNLMERRRQQGKQMCGTDIDAMIERHLQREQAQSKQVNSPPALRPRAIIAPIDDPMANENIKMVYSSPVLMPATPILRPNASPAIKRDPETFPLNRPQEPMLEDAEHNATLLTELRTCQADRSMLARQVHALEKEVADMRGMVTVLWNYLHPGLMMMAPQTPESSAAMAEEQQLAMMGHGDI
;
A
#
# COMPACT_ATOMS: atom_id res chain seq x y z
N MET A 1 -20.54 33.84 -7.06
CA MET A 1 -19.23 33.99 -7.75
C MET A 1 -18.40 32.74 -7.49
N PRO A 2 -18.21 31.83 -8.46
CA PRO A 2 -17.37 30.65 -8.26
C PRO A 2 -15.89 31.04 -8.12
N ARG A 3 -15.24 30.61 -7.03
CA ARG A 3 -13.79 30.77 -6.82
C ARG A 3 -13.03 30.09 -7.97
N ARG A 4 -12.30 30.86 -8.78
CA ARG A 4 -11.31 30.31 -9.73
C ARG A 4 -10.25 29.55 -8.93
N GLN A 5 -10.23 28.22 -9.03
CA GLN A 5 -9.16 27.41 -8.47
C GLN A 5 -7.87 27.65 -9.27
N ASN A 6 -6.75 27.80 -8.57
CA ASN A 6 -5.44 27.95 -9.22
C ASN A 6 -5.11 26.69 -10.03
N PRO A 7 -4.69 26.81 -11.31
CA PRO A 7 -4.44 25.67 -12.18
C PRO A 7 -3.33 24.75 -11.66
N SER A 8 -2.38 25.28 -10.87
CA SER A 8 -1.34 24.51 -10.18
C SER A 8 -1.90 23.55 -9.13
N ASN A 9 -2.98 23.92 -8.44
CA ASN A 9 -3.62 23.07 -7.44
C ASN A 9 -4.35 21.90 -8.13
N ILE A 10 -5.03 22.16 -9.25
CA ILE A 10 -5.72 21.13 -10.04
C ILE A 10 -4.71 20.09 -10.57
N ALA A 11 -3.57 20.53 -11.09
CA ALA A 11 -2.52 19.64 -11.58
C ALA A 11 -1.94 18.76 -10.46
N PHE A 12 -1.68 19.34 -9.29
CA PHE A 12 -1.19 18.60 -8.12
C PHE A 12 -2.21 17.56 -7.63
N VAL A 13 -3.49 17.94 -7.54
CA VAL A 13 -4.58 17.00 -7.14
C VAL A 13 -4.65 15.82 -8.12
N ARG A 14 -4.60 16.09 -9.43
CA ARG A 14 -4.60 15.04 -10.46
C ARG A 14 -3.36 14.14 -10.38
N ALA A 15 -2.19 14.72 -10.14
CA ALA A 15 -0.95 13.95 -9.99
C ALA A 15 -1.03 13.01 -8.77
N ARG A 16 -1.57 13.51 -7.65
CA ARG A 16 -1.76 12.73 -6.42
C ARG A 16 -2.78 11.62 -6.61
N GLU A 17 -3.90 11.90 -7.28
CA GLU A 17 -4.89 10.88 -7.62
C GLU A 17 -4.29 9.80 -8.53
N ALA A 18 -3.52 10.19 -9.55
CA ALA A 18 -2.84 9.25 -10.44
C ALA A 18 -1.79 8.39 -9.71
N GLU A 19 -1.10 8.94 -8.71
CA GLU A 19 -0.21 8.19 -7.84
C GLU A 19 -0.98 7.16 -7.00
N TYR A 20 -2.06 7.59 -6.34
CA TYR A 20 -2.91 6.72 -5.53
C TYR A 20 -3.51 5.58 -6.35
N GLN A 21 -4.03 5.86 -7.55
CA GLN A 21 -4.56 4.85 -8.47
C GLN A 21 -3.49 3.85 -8.90
N ALA A 22 -2.27 4.31 -9.19
CA ALA A 22 -1.16 3.43 -9.55
C ALA A 22 -0.76 2.50 -8.39
N MET A 23 -0.73 3.02 -7.16
CA MET A 23 -0.49 2.22 -5.95
C MET A 23 -1.59 1.17 -5.77
N TRP A 24 -2.85 1.57 -5.93
CA TRP A 24 -4.00 0.65 -5.81
C TRP A 24 -3.87 -0.52 -6.79
N GLN A 25 -3.58 -0.23 -8.05
CA GLN A 25 -3.38 -1.27 -9.07
C GLN A 25 -2.16 -2.15 -8.78
N ALA A 26 -1.10 -1.62 -8.16
CA ALA A 26 0.05 -2.42 -7.76
C ALA A 26 -0.30 -3.41 -6.65
N CYS A 27 -1.08 -2.98 -5.65
CA CYS A 27 -1.63 -3.88 -4.64
C CYS A 27 -2.50 -4.97 -5.30
N ASP A 28 -3.47 -4.59 -6.15
CA ASP A 28 -4.35 -5.55 -6.84
C ASP A 28 -3.58 -6.57 -7.71
N ARG A 29 -2.41 -6.21 -8.25
CA ARG A 29 -1.54 -7.16 -8.97
C ARG A 29 -0.79 -8.08 -8.02
N ALA A 30 -0.33 -7.56 -6.88
CA ALA A 30 0.37 -8.32 -5.87
C ALA A 30 -0.54 -9.40 -5.24
N THR A 31 -1.82 -9.09 -5.00
CA THR A 31 -2.78 -10.02 -4.39
C THR A 31 -3.17 -11.21 -5.26
N ARG A 32 -2.95 -11.10 -6.57
CA ARG A 32 -3.17 -12.20 -7.53
C ARG A 32 -2.07 -13.26 -7.50
N LYS A 33 -0.92 -12.99 -6.87
CA LYS A 33 0.18 -13.95 -6.76
C LYS A 33 -0.17 -15.04 -5.75
N ASP A 34 0.15 -16.29 -6.07
CA ASP A 34 -0.13 -17.43 -5.18
C ASP A 34 0.57 -17.31 -3.82
N GLN A 35 1.79 -16.75 -3.83
CA GLN A 35 2.54 -16.43 -2.61
C GLN A 35 1.77 -15.49 -1.66
N TYR A 36 1.00 -14.55 -2.21
CA TYR A 36 0.18 -13.65 -1.39
C TYR A 36 -1.01 -14.40 -0.78
N ARG A 37 -1.68 -15.23 -1.59
CA ARG A 37 -2.85 -16.01 -1.14
C ARG A 37 -2.49 -17.01 -0.05
N ALA A 38 -1.37 -17.71 -0.21
CA ALA A 38 -0.89 -18.72 0.73
C ALA A 38 -0.27 -18.16 2.01
N SER A 39 0.05 -16.87 2.04
CA SER A 39 0.80 -16.26 3.16
C SER A 39 -0.11 -15.63 4.21
N GLY A 40 0.42 -15.55 5.44
CA GLY A 40 -0.21 -14.83 6.56
C GLY A 40 -0.07 -13.31 6.44
N VAL A 41 -0.78 -12.58 7.31
CA VAL A 41 -0.89 -11.10 7.27
C VAL A 41 0.47 -10.39 7.24
N ALA A 42 1.42 -10.80 8.09
CA ALA A 42 2.75 -10.19 8.15
C ALA A 42 3.52 -10.30 6.83
N MET A 43 3.46 -11.46 6.17
CA MET A 43 4.11 -11.68 4.88
C MET A 43 3.37 -10.97 3.74
N ARG A 44 2.03 -10.89 3.80
CA ARG A 44 1.24 -10.07 2.87
C ARG A 44 1.63 -8.60 2.93
N MET A 45 1.83 -8.04 4.13
CA MET A 45 2.34 -6.68 4.31
C MET A 45 3.70 -6.50 3.66
N LEU A 46 4.62 -7.46 3.82
CA LEU A 46 5.94 -7.41 3.22
C LEU A 46 5.87 -7.44 1.69
N ILE A 47 5.04 -8.32 1.11
CA ILE A 47 4.81 -8.40 -0.34
C ILE A 47 4.25 -7.07 -0.88
N LEU A 48 3.29 -6.46 -0.19
CA LEU A 48 2.71 -5.19 -0.61
C LEU A 48 3.71 -4.03 -0.48
N ARG A 49 4.49 -3.99 0.61
CA ARG A 49 5.51 -2.95 0.82
C ARG A 49 6.60 -3.03 -0.25
N ASP A 50 7.05 -4.24 -0.60
CA ASP A 50 7.99 -4.44 -1.71
C ASP A 50 7.38 -4.01 -3.06
N ALA A 51 6.14 -4.42 -3.36
CA ALA A 51 5.47 -4.06 -4.61
C ALA A 51 5.29 -2.54 -4.76
N LEU A 52 4.91 -1.85 -3.68
CA LEU A 52 4.75 -0.39 -3.66
C LEU A 52 6.09 0.34 -3.68
N GLY A 53 7.09 -0.14 -2.94
CA GLY A 53 8.46 0.38 -3.01
C GLY A 53 9.02 0.34 -4.43
N ASN A 54 8.90 -0.81 -5.09
CA ASN A 54 9.31 -1.00 -6.49
C ASN A 54 8.49 -0.17 -7.49
N LEU A 55 7.23 0.13 -7.19
CA LEU A 55 6.44 1.07 -8.00
C LEU A 55 6.97 2.50 -7.84
N MET A 56 7.17 2.95 -6.60
CA MET A 56 7.59 4.32 -6.31
C MET A 56 8.99 4.61 -6.84
N GLU A 57 9.90 3.64 -6.76
CA GLU A 57 11.23 3.75 -7.35
C GLU A 57 11.17 3.88 -8.88
N ARG A 58 10.37 3.04 -9.57
CA ARG A 58 10.17 3.17 -11.02
C ARG A 58 9.53 4.50 -11.42
N ARG A 59 8.59 5.02 -10.63
CA ARG A 59 7.99 6.35 -10.88
C ARG A 59 9.02 7.46 -10.74
N ARG A 60 9.88 7.38 -9.72
CA ARG A 60 11.00 8.31 -9.50
C ARG A 60 11.96 8.30 -10.69
N GLN A 61 12.37 7.12 -11.15
CA GLN A 61 13.26 6.96 -12.30
C GLN A 61 12.64 7.50 -13.61
N GLN A 62 11.32 7.44 -13.74
CA GLN A 62 10.58 8.02 -14.88
C GLN A 62 10.37 9.54 -14.77
N GLY A 63 10.90 10.20 -13.73
CA GLY A 63 10.71 11.63 -13.50
C GLY A 63 9.26 12.03 -13.21
N LYS A 64 8.41 11.09 -12.77
CA LYS A 64 7.02 11.39 -12.45
C LYS A 64 6.97 12.20 -11.16
N GLN A 65 6.09 13.20 -11.12
CA GLN A 65 5.85 13.99 -9.91
C GLN A 65 5.41 13.06 -8.76
N MET A 66 6.14 13.15 -7.66
CA MET A 66 5.88 12.41 -6.42
C MET A 66 5.03 13.29 -5.52
N CYS A 67 3.87 12.79 -5.12
CA CYS A 67 2.89 13.52 -4.31
C CYS A 67 2.96 13.16 -2.82
N GLY A 68 3.92 12.30 -2.44
CA GLY A 68 4.18 11.95 -1.04
C GLY A 68 3.08 11.08 -0.44
N THR A 69 2.46 10.19 -1.23
CA THR A 69 1.47 9.26 -0.69
C THR A 69 2.14 8.27 0.25
N ASP A 70 1.61 8.14 1.47
CA ASP A 70 2.11 7.20 2.47
C ASP A 70 1.83 5.75 2.04
N ILE A 71 2.91 4.98 1.92
CA ILE A 71 2.88 3.57 1.53
C ILE A 71 2.17 2.74 2.61
N ASP A 72 2.43 2.99 3.88
CA ASP A 72 1.91 2.17 4.97
C ASP A 72 0.41 2.39 5.15
N ALA A 73 -0.04 3.63 5.06
CA ALA A 73 -1.47 3.96 5.04
C ALA A 73 -2.21 3.31 3.86
N MET A 74 -1.55 3.19 2.70
CA MET A 74 -2.12 2.52 1.53
C MET A 74 -2.24 1.00 1.72
N ILE A 75 -1.21 0.37 2.30
CA ILE A 75 -1.23 -1.06 2.65
C ILE A 75 -2.34 -1.35 3.64
N GLU A 76 -2.46 -0.53 4.69
CA GLU A 76 -3.47 -0.70 5.72
C GLU A 76 -4.89 -0.63 5.12
N ARG A 77 -5.18 0.41 4.32
CA ARG A 77 -6.48 0.52 3.62
C ARG A 77 -6.78 -0.67 2.72
N HIS A 78 -5.76 -1.19 2.04
CA HIS A 78 -5.92 -2.34 1.17
C HIS A 78 -6.30 -3.59 1.97
N LEU A 79 -5.58 -3.87 3.05
CA LEU A 79 -5.86 -5.01 3.94
C LEU A 79 -7.23 -4.87 4.64
N GLN A 80 -7.60 -3.67 5.08
CA GLN A 80 -8.93 -3.41 5.65
C GLN A 80 -10.05 -3.72 4.63
N ARG A 81 -9.87 -3.34 3.37
CA ARG A 81 -10.82 -3.66 2.29
C ARG A 81 -10.91 -5.17 2.05
N GLU A 82 -9.80 -5.89 2.04
CA GLU A 82 -9.80 -7.35 1.90
C GLU A 82 -10.53 -8.03 3.05
N GLN A 83 -10.31 -7.59 4.28
CA GLN A 83 -11.02 -8.11 5.46
C GLN A 83 -12.52 -7.86 5.38
N ALA A 84 -12.94 -6.68 4.92
CA ALA A 84 -14.35 -6.36 4.71
C ALA A 84 -15.00 -7.23 3.62
N GLN A 85 -14.27 -7.49 2.53
CA GLN A 85 -14.75 -8.37 1.44
C GLN A 85 -14.85 -9.83 1.89
N SER A 86 -13.88 -10.32 2.66
CA SER A 86 -13.91 -11.68 3.21
C SER A 86 -15.10 -11.89 4.16
N LYS A 87 -15.44 -10.87 4.97
CA LYS A 87 -16.61 -10.91 5.86
C LYS A 87 -17.93 -10.93 5.08
N GLN A 88 -18.04 -10.22 3.95
CA GLN A 88 -19.26 -10.20 3.13
C GLN A 88 -19.54 -11.52 2.40
N VAL A 89 -18.51 -12.26 1.99
CA VAL A 89 -18.67 -13.55 1.28
C VAL A 89 -19.14 -14.67 2.21
N ASN A 90 -18.88 -14.55 3.52
CA ASN A 90 -19.30 -15.53 4.54
C ASN A 90 -20.63 -15.19 5.23
N SER A 91 -21.30 -14.11 4.82
CA SER A 91 -22.67 -13.82 5.27
C SER A 91 -23.65 -14.64 4.44
N PRO A 92 -24.66 -15.30 5.05
CA PRO A 92 -25.74 -15.96 4.31
C PRO A 92 -26.39 -14.94 3.36
N PRO A 93 -26.90 -15.36 2.18
CA PRO A 93 -27.54 -14.45 1.26
C PRO A 93 -28.81 -13.91 1.91
N ALA A 94 -28.70 -12.76 2.58
CA ALA A 94 -29.86 -11.97 2.95
C ALA A 94 -30.52 -11.56 1.63
N LEU A 95 -31.70 -12.12 1.39
CA LEU A 95 -32.62 -11.79 0.32
C LEU A 95 -32.63 -10.28 0.10
N ARG A 96 -31.97 -9.82 -0.96
CA ARG A 96 -32.14 -8.44 -1.42
C ARG A 96 -33.56 -8.34 -1.96
N PRO A 97 -34.40 -7.41 -1.48
CA PRO A 97 -35.67 -7.11 -2.14
C PRO A 97 -35.34 -6.64 -3.55
N ARG A 98 -35.78 -7.44 -4.52
CA ARG A 98 -35.84 -7.07 -5.93
C ARG A 98 -36.78 -5.87 -5.99
N ALA A 99 -36.25 -4.67 -6.18
CA ALA A 99 -37.06 -3.49 -6.43
C ALA A 99 -37.84 -3.74 -7.73
N ILE A 100 -39.09 -4.15 -7.57
CA ILE A 100 -40.09 -4.18 -8.62
C ILE A 100 -40.35 -2.71 -8.94
N ILE A 101 -39.95 -2.30 -10.13
CA ILE A 101 -40.37 -1.03 -10.73
C ILE A 101 -41.88 -1.13 -10.87
N ALA A 102 -42.62 -0.49 -9.97
CA ALA A 102 -44.03 -0.21 -10.17
C ALA A 102 -44.15 1.00 -11.13
N PRO A 103 -45.07 0.97 -12.10
CA PRO A 103 -45.36 2.14 -12.93
C PRO A 103 -46.10 3.17 -12.07
N ILE A 104 -45.58 4.40 -12.02
CA ILE A 104 -46.34 5.55 -11.55
C ILE A 104 -46.65 6.36 -12.81
N ASP A 105 -47.92 6.30 -13.21
CA ASP A 105 -48.54 7.32 -14.04
C ASP A 105 -48.54 8.64 -13.24
N ASP A 106 -47.95 9.70 -13.78
CA ASP A 106 -48.67 10.97 -13.79
C ASP A 106 -48.16 11.89 -14.92
N PRO A 107 -49.09 12.53 -15.65
CA PRO A 107 -48.81 13.39 -16.78
C PRO A 107 -48.69 14.85 -16.32
N MET A 108 -47.65 15.56 -16.80
CA MET A 108 -47.73 16.94 -17.29
C MET A 108 -46.31 17.51 -17.45
N ALA A 109 -46.03 17.87 -18.68
CA ALA A 109 -44.97 18.74 -19.18
C ALA A 109 -44.50 19.84 -18.20
N ASN A 110 -43.20 20.17 -18.19
CA ASN A 110 -42.71 21.23 -19.09
C ASN A 110 -41.16 21.35 -19.12
N GLU A 111 -40.64 21.30 -20.34
CA GLU A 111 -39.51 21.99 -20.99
C GLU A 111 -38.15 22.28 -20.33
N ASN A 112 -37.15 21.96 -21.16
CA ASN A 112 -35.77 22.46 -21.27
C ASN A 112 -34.80 22.05 -20.15
N ILE A 113 -33.74 21.28 -20.44
CA ILE A 113 -32.72 21.60 -21.43
C ILE A 113 -32.19 20.32 -22.12
N LYS A 114 -32.10 20.43 -23.45
CA LYS A 114 -31.46 19.51 -24.40
C LYS A 114 -29.95 19.36 -24.15
N MET A 115 -29.48 18.12 -24.14
CA MET A 115 -28.40 17.58 -25.00
C MET A 115 -28.25 16.11 -24.61
N VAL A 116 -28.96 15.20 -25.29
CA VAL A 116 -28.50 14.51 -26.51
C VAL A 116 -27.04 14.07 -26.40
N TYR A 117 -26.83 12.91 -25.80
CA TYR A 117 -26.02 11.86 -26.41
C TYR A 117 -26.66 10.52 -26.06
N SER A 118 -27.39 9.98 -27.04
CA SER A 118 -27.91 8.62 -27.02
C SER A 118 -26.76 7.61 -27.08
N SER A 119 -26.82 6.65 -26.16
CA SER A 119 -26.47 5.21 -26.24
C SER A 119 -26.56 4.56 -27.65
N PRO A 120 -26.31 3.24 -27.80
CA PRO A 120 -25.33 2.34 -27.19
C PRO A 120 -24.61 1.50 -28.29
N VAL A 121 -23.57 0.73 -27.95
CA VAL A 121 -23.20 -0.43 -28.79
C VAL A 121 -23.20 -1.68 -27.91
N LEU A 122 -24.33 -2.39 -27.97
CA LEU A 122 -24.39 -3.81 -27.68
C LEU A 122 -23.45 -4.54 -28.63
N MET A 123 -22.51 -5.31 -28.10
CA MET A 123 -21.86 -6.36 -28.87
C MET A 123 -22.74 -7.62 -28.83
N PRO A 124 -22.90 -8.31 -29.97
CA PRO A 124 -23.79 -9.45 -30.09
C PRO A 124 -23.18 -10.71 -29.46
N ALA A 125 -24.05 -11.51 -28.84
CA ALA A 125 -23.78 -12.86 -28.41
C ALA A 125 -23.40 -13.72 -29.63
N THR A 126 -22.24 -14.36 -29.58
CA THR A 126 -21.87 -15.43 -30.50
C THR A 126 -22.27 -16.79 -29.94
N PRO A 127 -22.74 -17.71 -30.80
CA PRO A 127 -23.34 -18.98 -30.39
C PRO A 127 -22.29 -20.05 -30.05
N ILE A 128 -22.75 -20.97 -29.21
CA ILE A 128 -22.10 -22.22 -28.82
C ILE A 128 -21.86 -23.10 -30.05
N LEU A 129 -20.61 -23.51 -30.26
CA LEU A 129 -20.24 -24.71 -31.00
C LEU A 129 -19.08 -25.43 -30.28
N ARG A 130 -19.39 -26.53 -29.58
CA ARG A 130 -18.56 -27.75 -29.59
C ARG A 130 -18.82 -28.44 -30.95
N PRO A 131 -17.91 -29.26 -31.52
CA PRO A 131 -16.92 -30.12 -30.87
C PRO A 131 -15.51 -30.05 -31.52
N ASN A 132 -14.50 -30.69 -30.93
CA ASN A 132 -13.74 -31.79 -31.56
C ASN A 132 -12.40 -32.05 -30.84
N ALA A 133 -12.19 -33.33 -30.54
CA ALA A 133 -10.95 -34.07 -30.27
C ALA A 133 -9.73 -33.34 -29.68
N SER A 134 -9.44 -33.66 -28.42
CA SER A 134 -8.06 -33.70 -27.92
C SER A 134 -7.24 -34.71 -28.75
N PRO A 135 -6.04 -34.37 -29.25
CA PRO A 135 -5.13 -35.40 -29.72
C PRO A 135 -4.64 -36.18 -28.49
N ALA A 136 -5.05 -37.44 -28.40
CA ALA A 136 -4.41 -38.43 -27.55
C ALA A 136 -2.96 -38.59 -28.01
N ILE A 137 -2.04 -37.90 -27.35
CA ILE A 137 -0.60 -38.14 -27.47
C ILE A 137 -0.35 -39.52 -26.85
N LYS A 138 -0.18 -40.55 -27.70
CA LYS A 138 0.45 -41.80 -27.32
C LYS A 138 1.84 -41.47 -26.78
N ARG A 139 2.03 -41.60 -25.46
CA ARG A 139 3.36 -41.70 -24.87
C ARG A 139 3.84 -43.12 -25.14
N ASP A 140 4.79 -43.26 -26.06
CA ASP A 140 5.65 -44.44 -26.09
C ASP A 140 6.55 -44.43 -24.84
N PRO A 141 6.63 -45.53 -24.08
CA PRO A 141 7.54 -45.68 -22.96
C PRO A 141 8.83 -46.36 -23.43
N GLU A 142 9.62 -45.72 -24.27
CA GLU A 142 10.89 -46.31 -24.69
C GLU A 142 12.02 -45.28 -24.68
N THR A 143 13.07 -45.65 -23.94
CA THR A 143 14.45 -45.15 -23.99
C THR A 143 14.70 -43.71 -23.53
N PHE A 144 14.92 -43.57 -22.21
CA PHE A 144 15.86 -42.58 -21.68
C PHE A 144 17.28 -42.94 -22.15
N PRO A 145 17.98 -42.13 -22.96
CA PRO A 145 19.42 -42.27 -23.09
C PRO A 145 20.05 -41.78 -21.79
N LEU A 146 20.29 -42.72 -20.89
CA LEU A 146 21.11 -42.57 -19.69
C LEU A 146 22.58 -42.40 -20.10
N ASN A 147 22.93 -41.28 -20.70
CA ASN A 147 24.32 -40.79 -20.82
C ASN A 147 24.35 -39.44 -21.54
N ARG A 148 24.02 -38.37 -20.82
CA ARG A 148 24.62 -37.06 -21.10
C ARG A 148 25.81 -36.94 -20.14
N PRO A 149 27.05 -36.79 -20.64
CA PRO A 149 28.18 -36.46 -19.79
C PRO A 149 27.82 -35.20 -18.99
N GLN A 150 27.78 -35.32 -17.66
CA GLN A 150 27.78 -34.15 -16.78
C GLN A 150 29.10 -33.44 -17.02
N GLU A 151 29.08 -32.38 -17.84
CA GLU A 151 30.19 -31.44 -17.84
C GLU A 151 30.31 -30.83 -16.44
N PRO A 152 31.54 -30.69 -15.92
CA PRO A 152 31.77 -30.45 -14.50
C PRO A 152 31.24 -29.07 -14.08
N MET A 153 30.54 -29.06 -12.93
CA MET A 153 29.96 -27.91 -12.22
C MET A 153 31.01 -26.88 -11.71
N LEU A 154 32.11 -26.69 -12.42
CA LEU A 154 33.25 -25.89 -12.02
C LEU A 154 33.01 -24.40 -12.28
N GLU A 155 32.30 -24.05 -13.37
CA GLU A 155 31.87 -22.67 -13.65
C GLU A 155 30.88 -22.13 -12.59
N ASP A 156 30.02 -23.00 -12.06
CA ASP A 156 29.08 -22.65 -10.99
C ASP A 156 29.81 -22.31 -9.68
N ALA A 157 30.96 -22.92 -9.42
CA ALA A 157 31.73 -22.69 -8.20
C ALA A 157 32.42 -21.31 -8.21
N GLU A 158 32.99 -20.90 -9.34
CA GLU A 158 33.63 -19.59 -9.50
C GLU A 158 32.60 -18.45 -9.48
N HIS A 159 31.45 -18.66 -10.14
CA HIS A 159 30.36 -17.69 -10.10
C HIS A 159 29.82 -17.51 -8.68
N ASN A 160 29.62 -18.61 -7.93
CA ASN A 160 29.17 -18.55 -6.55
C ASN A 160 30.21 -17.88 -5.63
N ALA A 161 31.50 -18.15 -5.82
CA ALA A 161 32.56 -17.46 -5.09
C ALA A 161 32.52 -15.94 -5.32
N THR A 162 32.28 -15.51 -6.56
CA THR A 162 32.14 -14.09 -6.92
C THR A 162 30.92 -13.48 -6.21
N LEU A 163 29.75 -14.12 -6.27
CA LEU A 163 28.54 -13.63 -5.59
C LEU A 163 28.73 -13.52 -4.07
N LEU A 164 29.44 -14.46 -3.45
CA LEU A 164 29.75 -14.39 -2.01
C LEU A 164 30.66 -13.22 -1.67
N THR A 165 31.59 -12.85 -2.54
CA THR A 165 32.42 -11.65 -2.34
C THR A 165 31.61 -10.36 -2.46
N GLU A 166 30.74 -10.27 -3.46
CA GLU A 166 29.85 -9.11 -3.64
C GLU A 166 28.85 -8.96 -2.48
N LEU A 167 28.34 -10.07 -1.95
CA LEU A 167 27.45 -10.05 -0.81
C LEU A 167 28.16 -9.52 0.44
N ARG A 168 29.43 -9.89 0.65
CA ARG A 168 30.26 -9.38 1.75
C ARG A 168 30.57 -7.89 1.62
N THR A 169 30.90 -7.42 0.42
CA THR A 169 31.14 -5.98 0.19
C THR A 169 29.86 -5.18 0.42
N CYS A 170 28.73 -5.64 -0.12
CA CYS A 170 27.43 -5.01 0.11
C CYS A 170 27.05 -4.97 1.61
N GLN A 171 27.35 -6.03 2.36
CA GLN A 171 27.14 -6.06 3.81
C GLN A 171 28.03 -5.06 4.56
N ALA A 172 29.31 -4.94 4.15
CA ALA A 172 30.23 -3.96 4.71
C ALA A 172 29.76 -2.53 4.44
N ASP A 173 29.35 -2.22 3.20
CA ASP A 173 28.82 -0.92 2.79
C ASP A 173 27.56 -0.56 3.58
N ARG A 174 26.63 -1.51 3.73
CA ARG A 174 25.42 -1.30 4.53
C ARG A 174 25.76 -0.97 5.99
N SER A 175 26.74 -1.65 6.58
CA SER A 175 27.18 -1.37 7.96
C SER A 175 27.83 0.02 8.09
N MET A 176 28.57 0.45 7.07
CA MET A 176 29.19 1.77 7.01
C MET A 176 28.12 2.87 6.90
N LEU A 177 27.18 2.71 5.97
CA LEU A 177 26.04 3.63 5.79
C LEU A 177 25.21 3.75 7.07
N ALA A 178 24.94 2.65 7.76
CA ALA A 178 24.22 2.68 9.04
C ALA A 178 24.95 3.52 10.10
N ARG A 179 26.29 3.42 10.19
CA ARG A 179 27.10 4.27 11.08
C ARG A 179 27.04 5.75 10.68
N GLN A 180 27.09 6.05 9.38
CA GLN A 180 26.99 7.42 8.88
C GLN A 180 25.64 8.05 9.18
N VAL A 181 24.54 7.31 8.98
CA VAL A 181 23.19 7.77 9.33
C VAL A 181 23.10 8.06 10.82
N HIS A 182 23.57 7.16 11.67
CA HIS A 182 23.56 7.37 13.12
C HIS A 182 24.40 8.59 13.56
N ALA A 183 25.54 8.82 12.92
CA ALA A 183 26.36 10.01 13.17
C ALA A 183 25.61 11.30 12.79
N LEU A 184 24.96 11.33 11.63
CA LEU A 184 24.15 12.48 11.19
C LEU A 184 22.93 12.71 12.09
N GLU A 185 22.25 11.65 12.54
CA GLU A 185 21.14 11.76 13.49
C GLU A 185 21.58 12.43 14.80
N LYS A 186 22.78 12.08 15.29
CA LYS A 186 23.37 12.71 16.47
C LYS A 186 23.68 14.19 16.23
N GLU A 187 24.30 14.55 15.11
CA GLU A 187 24.56 15.96 14.78
C GLU A 187 23.27 16.79 14.68
N VAL A 188 22.22 16.21 14.09
CA VAL A 188 20.90 16.87 14.02
C VAL A 188 20.29 17.04 15.41
N ALA A 189 20.42 16.05 16.30
CA ALA A 189 19.97 16.16 17.68
C ALA A 189 20.74 17.26 18.44
N ASP A 190 22.05 17.34 18.27
CA ASP A 190 22.91 18.38 18.88
C ASP A 190 22.54 19.78 18.35
N MET A 191 22.33 19.92 17.04
CA MET A 191 21.84 21.17 16.44
C MET A 191 20.46 21.58 16.95
N ARG A 192 19.53 20.63 17.09
CA ARG A 192 18.21 20.89 17.69
C ARG A 192 18.36 21.39 19.13
N GLY A 193 19.23 20.77 19.92
CA GLY A 193 19.55 21.22 21.27
C GLY A 193 20.05 22.66 21.31
N MET A 194 21.01 23.02 20.45
CA MET A 194 21.52 24.39 20.34
C MET A 194 20.44 25.39 19.93
N VAL A 195 19.60 25.05 18.95
CA VAL A 195 18.48 25.90 18.52
C VAL A 195 17.49 26.11 19.67
N THR A 196 17.15 25.08 20.44
CA THR A 196 16.29 25.21 21.62
C THR A 196 16.91 26.14 22.67
N VAL A 197 18.22 26.00 22.94
CA VAL A 197 18.92 26.89 23.87
C VAL A 197 18.88 28.35 23.39
N LEU A 198 19.25 28.60 22.13
CA LEU A 198 19.22 29.95 21.54
C LEU A 198 17.80 30.54 21.54
N TRP A 199 16.79 29.72 21.22
CA TRP A 199 15.40 30.13 21.26
C TRP A 199 14.99 30.62 22.64
N ASN A 200 15.36 29.88 23.69
CA ASN A 200 15.06 30.23 25.07
C ASN A 200 15.78 31.52 25.50
N TYR A 201 17.02 31.74 25.05
CA TYR A 201 17.75 32.99 25.31
C TYR A 201 17.12 34.20 24.63
N LEU A 202 16.60 34.05 23.41
CA LEU A 202 15.97 35.14 22.65
C LEU A 202 14.56 35.47 23.14
N HIS A 203 13.87 34.51 23.78
CA HIS A 203 12.48 34.67 24.20
C HIS A 203 12.25 34.36 25.70
N PRO A 204 12.92 35.06 26.62
CA PRO A 204 12.81 34.79 28.06
C PRO A 204 11.38 35.00 28.60
N GLY A 205 10.58 35.87 27.96
CA GLY A 205 9.20 36.16 28.37
C GLY A 205 8.15 35.11 27.96
N LEU A 206 8.48 34.19 27.04
CA LEU A 206 7.54 33.18 26.53
C LEU A 206 7.47 31.91 27.40
N MET A 207 8.44 31.70 28.29
CA MET A 207 8.43 30.54 29.21
C MET A 207 7.39 30.62 30.32
N MET A 208 6.85 31.81 30.61
CA MET A 208 5.81 31.99 31.64
C MET A 208 4.40 31.66 31.15
N MET A 209 4.26 31.30 29.87
CA MET A 209 2.98 30.95 29.23
C MET A 209 3.09 29.60 28.53
N ALA A 210 3.72 28.61 29.18
CA ALA A 210 3.61 27.24 28.71
C ALA A 210 2.12 26.82 28.82
N PRO A 211 1.42 26.53 27.72
CA PRO A 211 0.09 25.96 27.80
C PRO A 211 0.24 24.63 28.53
N GLN A 212 -0.44 24.46 29.67
CA GLN A 212 -0.57 23.16 30.31
C GLN A 212 -1.15 22.22 29.26
N THR A 213 -0.31 21.31 28.75
CA THR A 213 -0.78 20.29 27.83
C THR A 213 -1.73 19.40 28.63
N PRO A 214 -2.97 19.19 28.15
CA PRO A 214 -3.98 18.42 28.89
C PRO A 214 -3.56 16.96 29.14
N GLU A 215 -2.53 16.47 28.46
CA GLU A 215 -1.95 15.14 28.71
C GLU A 215 -1.24 15.03 30.07
N SER A 216 -0.69 16.11 30.62
CA SER A 216 -0.09 16.08 31.97
C SER A 216 -1.15 16.05 33.08
N SER A 217 -2.37 16.52 32.80
CA SER A 217 -3.51 16.43 33.73
C SER A 217 -4.05 15.01 33.81
N ALA A 218 -4.07 14.28 32.69
CA ALA A 218 -4.53 12.88 32.65
C ALA A 218 -3.61 11.94 33.45
N ALA A 219 -2.29 12.11 33.38
CA ALA A 219 -1.34 11.28 34.12
C ALA A 219 -1.42 11.48 35.64
N MET A 220 -1.64 12.71 36.13
CA MET A 220 -1.83 12.95 37.57
C MET A 220 -3.16 12.41 38.11
N ALA A 221 -4.21 12.36 37.29
CA ALA A 221 -5.50 11.80 37.70
C ALA A 221 -5.46 10.28 37.87
N GLU A 222 -4.65 9.58 37.07
CA GLU A 222 -4.51 8.12 37.16
C GLU A 222 -3.68 7.71 38.39
N GLU A 223 -2.65 8.48 38.75
CA GLU A 223 -1.83 8.20 39.94
C GLU A 223 -2.59 8.46 41.25
N GLN A 224 -3.49 9.46 41.30
CA GLN A 224 -4.37 9.67 42.46
C GLN A 224 -5.45 8.58 42.62
N GLN A 225 -5.91 7.96 41.52
CA GLN A 225 -6.88 6.86 41.61
C GLN A 225 -6.24 5.56 42.12
N LEU A 226 -4.98 5.30 41.79
CA LEU A 226 -4.29 4.09 42.26
C LEU A 226 -3.95 4.18 43.77
N ALA A 227 -3.69 5.37 44.30
CA ALA A 227 -3.44 5.57 45.72
C ALA A 227 -4.69 5.39 46.62
N MET A 228 -5.89 5.57 46.07
CA MET A 228 -7.16 5.47 46.81
C MET A 228 -7.73 4.05 46.92
N MET A 229 -7.18 3.07 46.18
CA MET A 229 -7.65 1.67 46.22
C MET A 229 -6.75 0.72 47.04
N GLY A 230 -5.72 1.24 47.71
CA GLY A 230 -4.68 0.44 48.36
C GLY A 230 -4.78 0.26 49.87
N HIS A 231 -5.96 0.39 50.50
CA HIS A 231 -6.15 0.09 51.94
C HIS A 231 -7.42 -0.74 52.14
N GLY A 232 -7.31 -2.04 51.89
CA GLY A 232 -8.35 -3.02 52.19
C GLY A 232 -7.71 -4.34 52.59
N ASP A 233 -7.87 -4.67 53.87
CA ASP A 233 -7.81 -6.00 54.49
C ASP A 233 -6.44 -6.61 54.85
N ILE A 234 -6.10 -6.40 56.13
CA ILE A 234 -5.60 -7.45 57.04
C ILE A 234 -6.77 -7.83 57.96
#